data_AF-A0A537DSS5-F1
#
_entry.id   AF-A0A537DSS5-F1
#
_cell.length_a   1.000
_cell.length_b   1.000
_cell.length_c   1.000
_cell.angle_alpha   90.00
_cell.angle_beta   90.00
_cell.angle_gamma   90.00
#
_symmetry.space_group_name_H-M   'P 1'
#
loop_
_entity.id
_entity.type
_entity.pdbx_description
1 polymer ?
#
loop_
_entity_poly.entity_id
_entity_poly.type
_entity_poly.pdbx_seq_one_letter_code
_entity_poly.pdbx_strand_id
1 'polypeptide(L)'
;MSTSNTCPKCGYTNLPNARFCANCATQLIASPPSYQGPQQPPNISPAQWYGSPPGYWNPAETARKTSIDRTKTGLLLVIAGILLGPLPYIMYVGLILAIIGVILVIIGRNPFGNSHSNYTIFSVVIYIIGSAIAFIAGFLLGLSFVSVALSGGSQTAIEQALVSAFNDLIIGVLISGAVIGIAYVIFTYALQDSIGRVLLYIAFATQLAVSVTVAYIVSPQVAGAITQSFSSGTFDPSPLSALQAQLQFLRLLGLIPAAIFAFAYYRTYSRIAKGEVPAAATPLESFTPGSG
;
A
#
# COMPACT_ATOMS: atom_id res chain seq x y z
N MET A 1 37.21 57.82 19.70
CA MET A 1 35.86 58.40 19.90
C MET A 1 35.54 58.30 21.38
N SER A 2 35.24 59.44 22.00
CA SER A 2 35.26 59.65 23.44
C SER A 2 34.11 58.91 24.14
N THR A 3 34.40 57.84 24.87
CA THR A 3 33.45 57.13 25.73
C THR A 3 33.24 57.91 27.02
N SER A 4 32.48 59.00 26.95
CA SER A 4 31.99 59.66 28.15
C SER A 4 31.04 58.71 28.88
N ASN A 5 31.42 58.25 30.08
CA ASN A 5 30.57 57.43 30.95
C ASN A 5 29.45 58.25 31.62
N THR A 6 29.32 59.54 31.28
CA THR A 6 28.35 60.44 31.86
C THR A 6 27.06 60.45 31.05
N CYS A 7 25.92 60.24 31.73
CA CYS A 7 24.62 60.22 31.10
C CYS A 7 24.28 61.61 30.51
N PRO A 8 23.97 61.72 29.21
CA PRO A 8 23.68 63.00 28.58
C PRO A 8 22.37 63.64 29.07
N LYS A 9 21.48 62.86 29.70
CA LYS A 9 20.16 63.35 30.13
C LYS A 9 20.15 63.92 31.55
N CYS A 10 20.94 63.36 32.47
CA CYS A 10 20.91 63.75 33.89
C CYS A 10 22.30 64.08 34.47
N GLY A 11 23.37 63.97 33.68
CA GLY A 11 24.72 64.27 34.14
C GLY A 11 25.33 63.22 35.09
N TYR A 12 24.64 62.11 35.37
CA TYR A 12 25.16 61.06 36.26
C TYR A 12 26.28 60.24 35.61
N THR A 13 27.40 60.05 36.30
CA THR A 13 28.53 59.23 35.82
C THR A 13 28.27 57.75 36.11
N ASN A 14 28.10 56.96 35.05
CA ASN A 14 27.82 55.53 35.11
C ASN A 14 29.10 54.70 35.03
N LEU A 15 28.98 53.40 35.30
CA LEU A 15 30.06 52.45 35.07
C LEU A 15 30.42 52.36 33.57
N PRO A 16 31.69 52.06 33.23
CA PRO A 16 32.09 51.81 31.84
C PRO A 16 31.23 50.70 31.22
N ASN A 17 30.77 50.90 29.98
CA ASN A 17 29.89 50.00 29.22
C ASN A 17 28.46 49.82 29.76
N ALA A 18 28.01 50.65 30.72
CA ALA A 18 26.62 50.64 31.15
C ALA A 18 25.69 50.91 29.95
N ARG A 19 24.74 50.00 29.69
CA ARG A 19 23.79 50.15 28.58
C ARG A 19 22.68 51.15 28.89
N PHE A 20 22.39 51.37 30.18
CA PHE A 20 21.39 52.29 30.69
C PHE A 20 21.96 53.08 31.87
N CYS A 21 21.48 54.31 32.07
CA CYS A 21 21.84 55.14 33.19
C CYS A 21 21.23 54.60 34.49
N ALA A 22 22.03 54.37 35.52
CA ALA A 22 21.58 53.88 36.82
C ALA A 22 20.64 54.85 37.56
N ASN A 23 20.74 56.16 37.26
CA ASN A 23 19.92 57.17 37.92
C ASN A 23 18.58 57.43 37.22
N CYS A 24 18.57 57.52 35.89
CA CYS A 24 17.38 57.93 35.12
C CYS A 24 16.95 56.95 34.03
N ALA A 25 17.52 55.75 34.00
CA ALA A 25 17.26 54.66 33.05
C ALA A 25 17.43 55.00 31.56
N THR A 26 18.06 56.13 31.22
CA THR A 26 18.29 56.52 29.82
C THR A 26 19.33 55.60 29.18
N GLN A 27 19.01 55.05 28.01
CA GLN A 27 19.91 54.17 27.27
C GLN A 27 21.17 54.93 26.80
N LEU A 28 22.34 54.40 27.12
CA LEU A 28 23.64 55.04 26.85
C LEU A 28 24.32 54.44 25.61
N ILE A 29 23.90 53.26 25.13
CA ILE A 29 24.47 52.57 23.97
C ILE A 29 23.34 52.12 23.02
N ALA A 30 23.36 52.62 21.78
CA ALA A 30 22.50 52.18 20.70
C ALA A 30 22.77 50.70 20.34
N SER A 31 21.69 49.90 20.36
CA SER A 31 21.47 48.53 19.86
C SER A 31 22.59 47.47 19.98
N PRO A 32 22.31 46.27 20.54
CA PRO A 32 23.25 45.15 20.41
C PRO A 32 23.32 44.69 18.95
N PRO A 33 24.43 44.06 18.50
CA PRO A 33 24.46 43.39 17.21
C PRO A 33 23.31 42.39 17.13
N SER A 34 22.67 42.31 15.96
CA SER A 34 21.56 41.40 15.69
C SER A 34 21.95 39.98 16.08
N TYR A 35 21.15 39.37 16.96
CA TYR A 35 21.26 37.96 17.29
C TYR A 35 20.88 37.17 16.02
N GLN A 36 21.87 36.60 15.32
CA GLN A 36 21.59 35.55 14.34
C GLN A 36 21.19 34.32 15.14
N GLY A 37 19.92 33.92 15.05
CA GLY A 37 19.47 32.63 15.60
C GLY A 37 20.29 31.47 15.02
N PRO A 38 20.24 30.27 15.62
CA PRO A 38 20.95 29.10 15.09
C PRO A 38 20.64 28.97 13.60
N GLN A 39 21.68 28.98 12.76
CA GLN A 39 21.52 28.86 11.32
C GLN A 39 20.71 27.60 11.04
N GLN A 40 19.53 27.79 10.44
CA GLN A 40 18.77 26.70 9.87
C GLN A 40 19.73 25.91 8.96
N PRO A 41 19.85 24.58 9.13
CA PRO A 41 20.75 23.79 8.30
C PRO A 41 20.46 24.12 6.83
N PRO A 42 21.49 24.27 5.98
CA PRO A 42 21.30 24.66 4.59
C PRO A 42 20.21 23.79 3.96
N ASN A 43 19.26 24.43 3.28
CA ASN A 43 18.18 23.74 2.58
C ASN A 43 18.77 23.03 1.35
N ILE A 44 19.41 21.89 1.59
CA ILE A 44 20.06 21.09 0.55
C ILE A 44 18.96 20.32 -0.18
N SER A 45 18.78 20.60 -1.47
CA SER A 45 17.78 19.90 -2.28
C SER A 45 18.14 18.40 -2.40
N PRO A 46 17.16 17.47 -2.52
CA PRO A 46 17.42 16.03 -2.55
C PRO A 46 18.38 15.57 -3.67
N ALA A 47 18.51 16.36 -4.74
CA ALA A 47 19.45 16.12 -5.83
C ALA A 47 20.92 16.27 -5.39
N GLN A 48 21.20 17.07 -4.36
CA GLN A 48 22.57 17.33 -3.92
C GLN A 48 23.22 16.18 -3.13
N TRP A 49 22.44 15.15 -2.79
CA TRP A 49 22.90 14.04 -1.97
C TRP A 49 23.46 12.86 -2.75
N TYR A 50 23.34 12.84 -4.07
CA TYR A 50 23.73 11.69 -4.87
C TYR A 50 24.90 11.98 -5.80
N GLY A 51 26.10 12.01 -5.23
CA GLY A 51 27.34 12.22 -5.97
C GLY A 51 28.58 12.13 -5.09
N SER A 52 28.51 11.37 -3.98
CA SER A 52 29.64 11.25 -3.07
C SER A 52 30.81 10.52 -3.75
N PRO A 53 32.07 10.99 -3.57
CA PRO A 53 33.24 10.30 -4.09
C PRO A 53 33.31 8.84 -3.60
N PRO A 54 33.83 7.90 -4.41
CA PRO A 54 33.98 6.50 -4.01
C PRO A 54 34.78 6.39 -2.70
N GLY A 55 34.19 5.74 -1.69
CA GLY A 55 34.82 5.52 -0.37
C GLY A 55 34.32 6.41 0.77
N TYR A 56 33.47 7.42 0.50
CA TYR A 56 32.85 8.21 1.56
C TYR A 56 31.46 7.66 1.92
N TRP A 57 31.22 7.39 3.22
CA TRP A 57 29.91 6.95 3.69
C TRP A 57 28.90 8.09 3.55
N ASN A 58 27.84 7.84 2.78
CA ASN A 58 26.72 8.76 2.63
C ASN A 58 25.44 8.11 3.22
N PRO A 59 24.87 8.68 4.30
CA PRO A 59 23.65 8.16 4.90
C PRO A 59 22.46 8.15 3.93
N ALA A 60 22.35 9.14 3.04
CA ALA A 60 21.26 9.23 2.07
C ALA A 60 21.35 8.13 1.00
N GLU A 61 22.55 7.82 0.52
CA GLU A 61 22.76 6.72 -0.43
C GLU A 61 22.48 5.36 0.21
N THR A 62 22.89 5.18 1.47
CA THR A 62 22.62 3.96 2.26
C THR A 62 21.11 3.77 2.48
N ALA A 63 20.40 4.85 2.85
CA ALA A 63 18.95 4.84 3.01
C ALA A 63 18.21 4.54 1.70
N ARG A 64 18.71 5.07 0.56
CA ARG A 64 18.19 4.73 -0.77
C ARG A 64 18.37 3.25 -1.09
N LYS A 65 19.58 2.71 -0.94
CA LYS A 65 19.87 1.28 -1.18
C LYS A 65 18.98 0.39 -0.32
N THR A 66 18.84 0.72 0.97
CA THR A 66 17.96 0.01 1.90
C THR A 66 16.50 0.03 1.45
N SER A 67 16.01 1.17 0.96
CA SER A 67 14.64 1.29 0.45
C SER A 67 14.41 0.48 -0.82
N ILE A 68 15.39 0.45 -1.73
CA ILE A 68 15.37 -0.40 -2.93
C ILE A 68 15.35 -1.88 -2.53
N ASP A 69 16.20 -2.29 -1.59
CA ASP A 69 16.26 -3.68 -1.11
C ASP A 69 14.97 -4.12 -0.40
N ARG A 70 14.32 -3.21 0.34
CA ARG A 70 12.99 -3.45 0.93
C ARG A 70 11.93 -3.68 -0.13
N THR A 71 11.86 -2.86 -1.17
CA THR A 71 10.92 -3.06 -2.29
C THR A 71 11.20 -4.36 -3.02
N LYS A 72 12.48 -4.67 -3.28
CA LYS A 72 12.92 -5.91 -3.92
C LYS A 72 12.50 -7.14 -3.12
N THR A 73 12.78 -7.16 -1.83
CA THR A 73 12.40 -8.25 -0.91
C THR A 73 10.87 -8.33 -0.79
N GLY A 74 10.20 -7.20 -0.64
CA GLY A 74 8.76 -7.12 -0.53
C GLY A 74 8.06 -7.70 -1.76
N LEU A 75 8.57 -7.43 -2.96
CA LEU A 75 8.01 -7.96 -4.20
C LEU A 75 8.13 -9.49 -4.28
N LEU A 76 9.23 -10.08 -3.81
CA LEU A 76 9.35 -11.56 -3.71
C LEU A 76 8.32 -12.16 -2.75
N LEU A 77 8.10 -11.51 -1.60
CA LEU A 77 7.10 -11.96 -0.63
C LEU A 77 5.68 -11.85 -1.19
N VAL A 78 5.38 -10.80 -1.94
CA VAL A 78 4.10 -10.65 -2.64
C VAL A 78 3.93 -11.75 -3.70
N ILE A 79 4.96 -12.03 -4.50
CA ILE A 79 4.95 -13.11 -5.50
C ILE A 79 4.66 -14.47 -4.82
N ALA A 80 5.39 -14.78 -3.75
CA ALA A 80 5.17 -15.99 -2.98
C ALA A 80 3.74 -16.03 -2.42
N GLY A 81 3.25 -14.93 -1.86
CA GLY A 81 1.90 -14.82 -1.33
C GLY A 81 0.80 -15.06 -2.37
N ILE A 82 0.94 -14.49 -3.57
CA ILE A 82 0.01 -14.66 -4.69
C ILE A 82 -0.02 -16.12 -5.16
N LEU A 83 1.14 -16.77 -5.28
CA LEU A 83 1.22 -18.17 -5.72
C LEU A 83 0.66 -19.15 -4.68
N LEU A 84 0.81 -18.84 -3.39
CA LEU A 84 0.32 -19.67 -2.29
C LEU A 84 -1.18 -19.46 -2.01
N GLY A 85 -1.76 -18.32 -2.40
CA GLY A 85 -3.16 -17.97 -2.11
C GLY A 85 -4.22 -18.96 -2.64
N PRO A 86 -4.10 -19.46 -3.88
CA PRO A 86 -5.02 -20.46 -4.43
C PRO A 86 -4.89 -21.86 -3.80
N LEU A 87 -3.78 -22.15 -3.12
CA LEU A 87 -3.51 -23.48 -2.59
C LEU A 87 -4.26 -23.73 -1.27
N PRO A 88 -4.92 -24.89 -1.11
CA PRO A 88 -5.56 -25.25 0.15
C PRO A 88 -4.50 -25.45 1.25
N TYR A 89 -4.91 -25.28 2.52
CA TYR A 89 -4.10 -25.42 3.74
C TYR A 89 -3.04 -24.33 3.97
N ILE A 90 -2.30 -23.92 2.94
CA ILE A 90 -1.20 -22.93 3.05
C ILE A 90 -1.62 -21.50 2.66
N MET A 91 -2.88 -21.28 2.29
CA MET A 91 -3.40 -19.96 1.91
C MET A 91 -3.15 -18.88 2.96
N TYR A 92 -3.19 -19.22 4.25
CA TYR A 92 -2.98 -18.25 5.34
C TYR A 92 -1.53 -17.80 5.41
N VAL A 93 -0.59 -18.72 5.14
CA VAL A 93 0.83 -18.38 5.02
C VAL A 93 1.02 -17.44 3.82
N GLY A 94 0.37 -17.74 2.69
CA GLY A 94 0.39 -16.86 1.52
C GLY A 94 -0.13 -15.45 1.82
N LEU A 95 -1.24 -15.32 2.54
CA LEU A 95 -1.80 -14.05 2.96
C LEU A 95 -0.83 -13.24 3.83
N ILE A 96 -0.23 -13.88 4.84
CA ILE A 96 0.74 -13.23 5.74
C ILE A 96 1.96 -12.73 4.95
N LEU A 97 2.50 -13.56 4.06
CA LEU A 97 3.62 -13.17 3.20
C LEU A 97 3.27 -12.01 2.28
N ALA A 98 2.07 -12.01 1.68
CA ALA A 98 1.60 -10.91 0.85
C ALA A 98 1.48 -9.60 1.64
N ILE A 99 0.93 -9.64 2.86
CA ILE A 99 0.80 -8.45 3.72
C ILE A 99 2.19 -7.89 4.07
N ILE A 100 3.11 -8.73 4.53
CA ILE A 100 4.47 -8.31 4.86
C ILE A 100 5.15 -7.74 3.60
N GLY A 101 4.99 -8.39 2.46
CA GLY A 101 5.55 -7.95 1.18
C GLY A 101 5.05 -6.58 0.75
N VAL A 102 3.74 -6.34 0.83
CA VAL A 102 3.12 -5.05 0.52
C VAL A 102 3.63 -3.96 1.46
N ILE A 103 3.73 -4.23 2.77
CA ILE A 103 4.27 -3.28 3.75
C ILE A 103 5.72 -2.87 3.39
N LEU A 104 6.56 -3.84 3.04
CA LEU A 104 7.94 -3.55 2.64
C LEU A 104 8.01 -2.69 1.36
N VAL A 105 7.16 -2.94 0.37
CA VAL A 105 7.07 -2.11 -0.84
C VAL A 105 6.59 -0.70 -0.51
N ILE A 106 5.60 -0.55 0.38
CA ILE A 106 5.10 0.76 0.82
C ILE A 106 6.20 1.57 1.50
N ILE A 107 7.01 0.93 2.35
CA ILE A 107 8.14 1.59 3.04
C ILE A 107 9.27 1.92 2.05
N GLY A 108 9.52 1.05 1.08
CA GLY A 108 10.60 1.18 0.10
C GLY A 108 10.27 2.04 -1.13
N ARG A 109 9.09 2.68 -1.19
CA ARG A 109 8.60 3.35 -2.40
C ARG A 109 9.35 4.62 -2.82
N ASN A 110 9.99 5.32 -1.87
CA ASN A 110 10.54 6.67 -2.09
C ASN A 110 11.57 6.78 -3.25
N PRO A 111 12.52 5.84 -3.43
CA PRO A 111 13.51 5.92 -4.52
C PRO A 111 12.93 5.82 -5.92
N PHE A 112 11.71 5.31 -6.08
CA PHE A 112 11.08 4.99 -7.37
C PHE A 112 10.25 6.14 -7.94
N GLY A 113 10.29 7.32 -7.30
CA GLY A 113 9.60 8.52 -7.74
C GLY A 113 8.13 8.59 -7.33
N ASN A 114 7.55 9.79 -7.51
CA ASN A 114 6.21 10.12 -7.04
C ASN A 114 5.12 9.29 -7.73
N SER A 115 5.30 8.94 -9.01
CA SER A 115 4.35 8.11 -9.74
C SER A 115 4.19 6.72 -9.11
N HIS A 116 5.30 6.05 -8.75
CA HIS A 116 5.22 4.76 -8.08
C HIS A 116 4.62 4.90 -6.68
N SER A 117 5.05 5.91 -5.91
CA SER A 117 4.50 6.14 -4.57
C SER A 117 2.98 6.31 -4.59
N ASN A 118 2.44 7.12 -5.50
CA ASN A 118 1.01 7.38 -5.61
C ASN A 118 0.24 6.13 -6.04
N TYR A 119 0.73 5.39 -7.04
CA TYR A 119 0.09 4.16 -7.48
C TYR A 119 0.08 3.07 -6.40
N THR A 120 1.16 2.90 -5.63
CA THR A 120 1.20 1.95 -4.51
C THR A 120 0.17 2.33 -3.44
N ILE A 121 0.01 3.61 -3.11
CA ILE A 121 -1.00 4.07 -2.15
C ILE A 121 -2.42 3.82 -2.70
N PHE A 122 -2.70 4.21 -3.95
CA PHE A 122 -4.01 3.99 -4.56
C PHE A 122 -4.36 2.49 -4.65
N SER A 123 -3.39 1.64 -4.98
CA SER A 123 -3.55 0.18 -4.98
C SER A 123 -4.03 -0.32 -3.62
N VAL A 124 -3.40 0.10 -2.52
CA VAL A 124 -3.80 -0.29 -1.16
C VAL A 124 -5.22 0.18 -0.82
N VAL A 125 -5.57 1.43 -1.16
CA VAL A 125 -6.92 1.96 -0.92
C VAL A 125 -7.97 1.16 -1.70
N ILE A 126 -7.73 0.89 -2.98
CA ILE A 126 -8.63 0.10 -3.83
C ILE A 126 -8.75 -1.34 -3.30
N TYR A 127 -7.66 -1.93 -2.84
CA TYR A 127 -7.66 -3.27 -2.25
C TYR A 127 -8.54 -3.33 -1.00
N ILE A 128 -8.45 -2.33 -0.12
CA ILE A 128 -9.28 -2.22 1.08
C ILE A 128 -10.75 -2.07 0.70
N ILE A 129 -11.08 -1.22 -0.28
CA ILE A 129 -12.45 -1.04 -0.77
C ILE A 129 -13.01 -2.36 -1.32
N GLY A 130 -12.25 -3.05 -2.18
CA GLY A 130 -12.63 -4.35 -2.72
C GLY A 130 -12.85 -5.38 -1.61
N SER A 131 -11.96 -5.43 -0.62
CA SER A 131 -12.09 -6.33 0.53
C SER A 131 -13.33 -6.02 1.39
N ALA A 132 -13.65 -4.74 1.58
CA ALA A 132 -14.86 -4.32 2.29
C ALA A 132 -16.14 -4.76 1.55
N ILE A 133 -16.16 -4.69 0.21
CA ILE A 133 -17.28 -5.19 -0.61
C ILE A 133 -17.48 -6.70 -0.38
N ALA A 134 -16.39 -7.49 -0.42
CA ALA A 134 -16.48 -8.93 -0.14
C ALA A 134 -16.97 -9.22 1.28
N PHE A 135 -16.48 -8.46 2.26
CA PHE A 135 -16.92 -8.61 3.65
C PHE A 135 -18.42 -8.30 3.81
N ILE A 136 -18.90 -7.22 3.21
CA ILE A 136 -20.33 -6.84 3.24
C ILE A 136 -21.18 -7.92 2.58
N ALA A 137 -20.79 -8.43 1.41
CA ALA A 137 -21.51 -9.51 0.73
C ALA A 137 -21.61 -10.79 1.59
N GLY A 138 -20.50 -11.18 2.22
CA GLY A 138 -20.47 -12.31 3.17
C GLY A 138 -21.32 -12.07 4.41
N PHE A 139 -21.32 -10.85 4.94
CA PHE A 139 -22.13 -10.47 6.10
C PHE A 139 -23.63 -10.49 5.78
N LEU A 140 -24.04 -10.00 4.60
CA LEU A 140 -25.43 -10.00 4.15
C LEU A 140 -25.98 -11.43 3.96
N LEU A 141 -25.16 -12.37 3.48
CA LEU A 141 -25.52 -13.80 3.46
C LEU A 141 -25.79 -14.35 4.86
N GLY A 142 -24.96 -13.99 5.85
CA GLY A 142 -25.19 -14.40 7.23
C GLY A 142 -26.51 -13.85 7.78
N LEU A 143 -26.82 -12.59 7.46
CA LEU A 143 -28.07 -11.93 7.88
C LEU A 143 -29.31 -12.52 7.21
N SER A 144 -29.25 -12.90 5.92
CA SER A 144 -30.40 -13.46 5.21
C SER A 144 -30.87 -14.79 5.80
N PHE A 145 -29.93 -15.59 6.31
CA PHE A 145 -30.26 -16.83 7.02
C PHE A 145 -30.97 -16.55 8.35
N VAL A 146 -30.40 -15.65 9.16
CA VAL A 146 -30.93 -15.32 10.48
C VAL A 146 -32.30 -14.65 10.39
N SER A 147 -32.52 -13.78 9.40
CA SER A 147 -33.78 -13.05 9.26
C SER A 147 -34.98 -13.94 8.96
N VAL A 148 -34.81 -14.99 8.14
CA VAL A 148 -35.91 -15.92 7.81
C VAL A 148 -36.13 -16.97 8.89
N ALA A 149 -35.06 -17.42 9.56
CA ALA A 149 -35.17 -18.32 10.70
C ALA A 149 -35.96 -17.67 11.85
N LEU A 150 -35.73 -16.38 12.12
CA LEU A 150 -36.43 -15.63 13.16
C LEU A 150 -37.85 -15.23 12.77
N SER A 151 -38.18 -15.15 11.48
CA SER A 151 -39.51 -14.75 11.02
C SER A 151 -40.54 -15.89 11.06
N GLY A 152 -40.13 -17.11 11.43
CA GLY A 152 -41.01 -18.29 11.42
C GLY A 152 -41.47 -18.68 10.02
N GLY A 153 -40.69 -18.32 8.98
CA GLY A 153 -41.00 -18.63 7.59
C GLY A 153 -41.13 -20.13 7.33
N SER A 154 -41.91 -20.50 6.31
CA SER A 154 -41.99 -21.90 5.86
C SER A 154 -40.64 -22.39 5.36
N GLN A 155 -40.42 -23.71 5.36
CA GLN A 155 -39.21 -24.33 4.83
C GLN A 155 -38.89 -23.86 3.40
N THR A 156 -39.91 -23.75 2.55
CA THR A 156 -39.77 -23.25 1.17
C THR A 156 -39.30 -21.79 1.12
N ALA A 157 -39.74 -20.94 2.06
CA ALA A 157 -39.29 -19.55 2.14
C ALA A 157 -37.82 -19.46 2.58
N ILE A 158 -37.39 -20.32 3.50
CA ILE A 158 -36.00 -20.42 3.94
C ILE A 158 -35.09 -20.85 2.78
N GLU A 159 -35.48 -21.89 2.04
CA GLU A 159 -34.73 -22.37 0.88
C GLU A 159 -34.55 -21.29 -0.18
N GLN A 160 -35.63 -20.59 -0.57
CA GLN A 160 -35.58 -19.52 -1.58
C GLN A 160 -34.71 -18.34 -1.13
N ALA A 161 -34.81 -17.92 0.12
CA ALA A 161 -33.99 -16.84 0.67
C ALA A 161 -32.50 -17.21 0.69
N LEU A 162 -32.17 -18.46 1.00
CA LEU A 162 -30.79 -18.93 1.02
C LEU A 162 -30.18 -18.98 -0.39
N VAL A 163 -30.94 -19.48 -1.38
CA VAL A 163 -30.50 -19.48 -2.79
C VAL A 163 -30.31 -18.05 -3.31
N SER A 164 -31.25 -17.15 -3.03
CA SER A 164 -31.15 -15.74 -3.43
C SER A 164 -29.90 -15.08 -2.83
N ALA A 165 -29.71 -15.22 -1.51
CA ALA A 165 -28.58 -14.61 -0.83
C ALA A 165 -27.22 -15.18 -1.28
N PHE A 166 -27.20 -16.46 -1.68
CA PHE A 166 -26.00 -17.05 -2.28
C PHE A 166 -25.70 -16.47 -3.66
N ASN A 167 -26.72 -16.21 -4.49
CA ASN A 167 -26.52 -15.53 -5.76
C ASN A 167 -26.02 -14.09 -5.55
N ASP A 168 -26.55 -13.37 -4.57
CA ASP A 168 -26.07 -12.03 -4.19
C ASP A 168 -24.61 -12.08 -3.70
N LEU A 169 -24.25 -13.11 -2.93
CA LEU A 169 -22.86 -13.35 -2.52
C LEU A 169 -21.94 -13.55 -3.73
N ILE A 170 -22.32 -14.41 -4.68
CA ILE A 170 -21.54 -14.64 -5.90
C ILE A 170 -21.31 -13.33 -6.64
N ILE A 171 -22.36 -12.53 -6.84
CA ILE A 171 -22.26 -11.22 -7.50
C ILE A 171 -21.33 -10.30 -6.71
N GLY A 172 -21.48 -10.21 -5.39
CA GLY A 172 -20.63 -9.40 -4.53
C GLY A 172 -19.14 -9.80 -4.58
N VAL A 173 -18.86 -11.11 -4.60
CA VAL A 173 -17.50 -11.65 -4.74
C VAL A 173 -16.91 -11.36 -6.13
N LEU A 174 -17.71 -11.44 -7.20
CA LEU A 174 -17.26 -11.07 -8.55
C LEU A 174 -16.89 -9.59 -8.64
N ILE A 175 -17.74 -8.70 -8.09
CA ILE A 175 -17.48 -7.26 -8.05
C ILE A 175 -16.22 -6.97 -7.21
N SER A 176 -16.14 -7.55 -6.01
CA SER A 176 -14.96 -7.40 -5.15
C SER A 176 -13.69 -7.89 -5.83
N GLY A 177 -13.73 -9.06 -6.47
CA GLY A 177 -12.61 -9.65 -7.20
C GLY A 177 -12.13 -8.75 -8.35
N ALA A 178 -13.06 -8.11 -9.06
CA ALA A 178 -12.73 -7.12 -10.10
C ALA A 178 -12.01 -5.89 -9.51
N VAL A 179 -12.52 -5.34 -8.41
CA VAL A 179 -11.92 -4.18 -7.73
C VAL A 179 -10.52 -4.53 -7.20
N ILE A 180 -10.36 -5.69 -6.56
CA ILE A 180 -9.05 -6.17 -6.06
C ILE A 180 -8.08 -6.42 -7.23
N GLY A 181 -8.56 -6.96 -8.35
CA GLY A 181 -7.72 -7.17 -9.53
C GLY A 181 -7.15 -5.86 -10.09
N ILE A 182 -7.92 -4.77 -10.06
CA ILE A 182 -7.42 -3.43 -10.43
C ILE A 182 -6.30 -2.98 -9.47
N ALA A 183 -6.44 -3.25 -8.17
CA ALA A 183 -5.38 -2.95 -7.20
C ALA A 183 -4.07 -3.70 -7.55
N TYR A 184 -4.15 -4.97 -7.94
CA TYR A 184 -2.97 -5.74 -8.38
C TYR A 184 -2.33 -5.19 -9.65
N VAL A 185 -3.11 -4.67 -10.59
CA VAL A 185 -2.56 -4.01 -11.79
C VAL A 185 -1.80 -2.74 -11.38
N ILE A 186 -2.42 -1.86 -10.60
CA ILE A 186 -1.83 -0.55 -10.27
C ILE A 186 -0.59 -0.70 -9.38
N PHE A 187 -0.53 -1.73 -8.54
CA PHE A 187 0.54 -1.96 -7.55
C PHE A 187 1.97 -1.85 -8.11
N THR A 188 2.25 -2.47 -9.27
CA THR A 188 3.57 -2.42 -9.92
C THR A 188 3.58 -1.61 -11.22
N TYR A 189 2.47 -0.96 -11.57
CA TYR A 189 2.27 -0.37 -12.90
C TYR A 189 3.36 0.64 -13.29
N ALA A 190 3.74 1.55 -12.38
CA ALA A 190 4.78 2.55 -12.63
C ALA A 190 6.18 1.93 -12.82
N LEU A 191 6.42 0.74 -12.24
CA LEU A 191 7.72 0.08 -12.31
C LEU A 191 7.88 -0.80 -13.55
N GLN A 192 6.80 -1.05 -14.29
CA GLN A 192 6.81 -1.93 -15.44
C GLN A 192 7.08 -1.21 -16.76
N ASP A 193 7.73 -1.96 -17.65
CA ASP A 193 7.89 -1.65 -19.08
C ASP A 193 6.57 -1.90 -19.83
N SER A 194 6.52 -1.53 -21.11
CA SER A 194 5.32 -1.69 -21.95
C SER A 194 4.81 -3.14 -21.96
N ILE A 195 5.72 -4.12 -22.06
CA ILE A 195 5.35 -5.53 -22.05
C ILE A 195 4.83 -5.97 -20.67
N GLY A 196 5.47 -5.53 -19.58
CA GLY A 196 4.99 -5.80 -18.23
C GLY A 196 3.57 -5.30 -17.99
N ARG A 197 3.24 -4.10 -18.48
CA ARG A 197 1.89 -3.52 -18.33
C ARG A 197 0.84 -4.34 -19.07
N VAL A 198 1.16 -4.81 -20.28
CA VAL A 198 0.27 -5.72 -21.04
C VAL A 198 0.05 -7.01 -20.27
N LEU A 199 1.11 -7.59 -19.66
CA LEU A 199 0.99 -8.80 -18.85
C LEU A 199 0.06 -8.61 -17.64
N LEU A 200 0.06 -7.44 -16.99
CA LEU A 200 -0.87 -7.16 -15.89
C LEU A 200 -2.32 -7.14 -16.35
N TYR A 201 -2.61 -6.51 -17.50
CA TYR A 201 -3.97 -6.50 -18.05
C TYR A 201 -4.42 -7.88 -18.50
N ILE A 202 -3.53 -8.69 -19.08
CA ILE A 202 -3.80 -10.10 -19.39
C ILE A 202 -4.12 -10.87 -18.10
N ALA A 203 -3.28 -10.74 -17.07
CA ALA A 203 -3.50 -11.41 -15.79
C ALA A 203 -4.85 -11.04 -15.18
N PHE A 204 -5.21 -9.75 -15.22
CA PHE A 204 -6.50 -9.25 -14.76
C PHE A 204 -7.68 -9.80 -15.58
N ALA A 205 -7.58 -9.78 -16.91
CA ALA A 205 -8.62 -10.33 -17.78
C ALA A 205 -8.81 -11.84 -17.55
N THR A 206 -7.70 -12.59 -17.40
CA THR A 206 -7.73 -14.01 -17.05
C THR A 206 -8.35 -14.24 -15.67
N GLN A 207 -8.03 -13.39 -14.68
CA GLN A 207 -8.64 -13.47 -13.34
C GLN A 207 -10.16 -13.30 -13.41
N LEU A 208 -10.65 -12.32 -14.15
CA LEU A 208 -12.08 -12.10 -14.34
C LEU A 208 -12.75 -13.28 -15.06
N ALA A 209 -12.15 -13.74 -16.16
CA ALA A 209 -12.67 -14.88 -16.91
C ALA A 209 -12.78 -16.13 -16.03
N VAL A 210 -11.72 -16.48 -15.30
CA VAL A 210 -11.74 -17.62 -14.36
C VAL A 210 -12.79 -17.43 -13.27
N SER A 211 -12.89 -16.24 -12.69
CA SER A 211 -13.88 -15.95 -11.64
C SER A 211 -15.32 -16.12 -12.15
N VAL A 212 -15.62 -15.63 -13.35
CA VAL A 212 -16.94 -15.76 -13.99
C VAL A 212 -17.23 -17.22 -14.33
N THR A 213 -16.27 -17.96 -14.89
CA THR A 213 -16.43 -19.39 -15.19
C THR A 213 -16.69 -20.20 -13.93
N VAL A 214 -15.94 -19.96 -12.86
CA VAL A 214 -16.17 -20.62 -11.56
C VAL A 214 -17.57 -20.27 -11.03
N ALA A 215 -17.95 -19.00 -11.02
CA ALA A 215 -19.28 -18.57 -10.57
C ALA A 215 -20.41 -19.27 -11.35
N TYR A 216 -20.29 -19.37 -12.67
CA TYR A 216 -21.25 -20.05 -13.53
C TYR A 216 -21.38 -21.55 -13.21
N ILE A 217 -20.27 -22.24 -12.93
CA ILE A 217 -20.26 -23.66 -12.59
C ILE A 217 -20.80 -23.91 -11.18
N VAL A 218 -20.45 -23.05 -10.22
CA VAL A 218 -20.76 -23.24 -8.80
C VAL A 218 -22.21 -22.89 -8.45
N SER A 219 -22.78 -21.85 -9.08
CA SER A 219 -24.14 -21.38 -8.81
C SER A 219 -25.21 -22.49 -8.83
N PRO A 220 -25.34 -23.31 -9.90
CA PRO A 220 -26.36 -24.37 -9.92
C PRO A 220 -26.06 -25.52 -8.94
N GLN A 221 -24.78 -25.82 -8.68
CA GLN A 221 -24.39 -26.89 -7.74
C GLN A 221 -24.77 -26.53 -6.31
N VAL A 222 -24.58 -25.26 -5.91
CA VAL A 222 -24.94 -24.79 -4.58
C VAL A 222 -26.46 -24.77 -4.40
N ALA A 223 -27.21 -24.30 -5.41
CA ALA A 223 -28.67 -24.38 -5.36
C ALA A 223 -29.17 -25.81 -5.16
N GLY A 224 -28.60 -26.77 -5.89
CA GLY A 224 -28.93 -28.20 -5.73
C GLY A 224 -28.56 -28.76 -4.34
N ALA A 225 -27.39 -28.41 -3.82
CA ALA A 225 -26.94 -28.84 -2.49
C ALA A 225 -27.82 -28.25 -1.37
N ILE A 226 -28.26 -27.00 -1.51
CA ILE A 226 -29.21 -26.37 -0.60
C ILE A 226 -30.53 -27.17 -0.58
N THR A 227 -31.14 -27.42 -1.75
CA THR A 227 -32.40 -28.18 -1.82
C THR A 227 -32.27 -29.58 -1.21
N GLN A 228 -31.14 -30.27 -1.45
CA GLN A 228 -30.89 -31.58 -0.85
C GLN A 228 -30.76 -31.52 0.68
N SER A 229 -30.16 -30.45 1.22
CA SER A 229 -29.97 -30.25 2.67
C SER A 229 -31.29 -30.13 3.44
N PHE A 230 -32.40 -29.85 2.76
CA PHE A 230 -33.73 -29.72 3.36
C PHE A 230 -34.68 -30.88 3.01
N SER A 231 -34.23 -31.86 2.21
CA SER A 231 -35.07 -32.94 1.68
C SER A 231 -35.65 -33.89 2.74
N SER A 232 -35.01 -34.00 3.92
CA SER A 232 -35.44 -34.89 5.01
C SER A 232 -36.42 -34.24 5.99
N GLY A 233 -36.80 -32.98 5.78
CA GLY A 233 -37.60 -32.17 6.72
C GLY A 233 -36.80 -31.62 7.91
N THR A 234 -35.52 -31.99 8.02
CA THR A 234 -34.54 -31.39 8.94
C THR A 234 -33.32 -30.93 8.15
N PHE A 235 -32.59 -29.93 8.65
CA PHE A 235 -31.38 -29.44 8.00
C PHE A 235 -30.23 -30.44 8.14
N ASP A 236 -29.78 -31.02 7.02
CA ASP A 236 -28.59 -31.86 6.92
C ASP A 236 -27.44 -31.11 6.23
N PRO A 237 -26.30 -30.84 6.92
CA PRO A 237 -25.16 -30.14 6.32
C PRO A 237 -24.32 -31.02 5.38
N SER A 238 -24.57 -32.33 5.28
CA SER A 238 -23.75 -33.27 4.53
C SER A 238 -23.59 -32.90 3.03
N PRO A 239 -24.65 -32.52 2.28
CA PRO A 239 -24.51 -32.13 0.87
C PRO A 239 -23.62 -30.90 0.66
N LEU A 240 -23.72 -29.91 1.56
CA LEU A 240 -22.88 -28.70 1.52
C LEU A 240 -21.41 -29.02 1.80
N SER A 241 -21.14 -29.92 2.75
CA SER A 241 -19.77 -30.36 3.05
C SER A 241 -19.11 -31.13 1.90
N ALA A 242 -19.89 -31.97 1.20
CA ALA A 242 -19.43 -32.69 0.02
C ALA A 242 -19.12 -31.74 -1.15
N LEU A 243 -19.98 -30.73 -1.35
CA LEU A 243 -19.74 -29.69 -2.34
C LEU A 243 -18.48 -28.88 -2.00
N GLN A 244 -18.26 -28.53 -0.73
CA GLN A 244 -17.04 -27.84 -0.30
C GLN A 244 -15.77 -28.59 -0.71
N ALA A 245 -15.76 -29.92 -0.60
CA ALA A 245 -14.62 -30.74 -1.03
C ALA A 245 -14.39 -30.68 -2.55
N GLN A 246 -15.46 -30.64 -3.36
CA GLN A 246 -15.36 -30.47 -4.81
C GLN A 246 -14.84 -29.07 -5.18
N LEU A 247 -15.30 -28.03 -4.49
CA LEU A 247 -14.90 -26.65 -4.73
C LEU A 247 -13.41 -26.38 -4.41
N GLN A 248 -12.78 -27.18 -3.54
CA GLN A 248 -11.34 -27.09 -3.28
C GLN A 248 -10.52 -27.27 -4.57
N PHE A 249 -10.94 -28.17 -5.46
CA PHE A 249 -10.25 -28.40 -6.73
C PHE A 249 -10.47 -27.24 -7.71
N LEU A 250 -11.69 -26.68 -7.76
CA LEU A 250 -11.99 -25.52 -8.60
C LEU A 250 -11.16 -24.29 -8.20
N ARG A 251 -10.81 -24.16 -6.92
CA ARG A 251 -9.96 -23.07 -6.43
C ARG A 251 -8.56 -23.07 -7.05
N LEU A 252 -8.06 -24.24 -7.47
CA LEU A 252 -6.76 -24.35 -8.16
C LEU A 252 -6.77 -23.68 -9.53
N LEU A 253 -7.93 -23.45 -10.17
CA LEU A 253 -7.99 -22.64 -11.39
C LEU A 253 -7.52 -21.20 -11.13
N GLY A 254 -7.64 -20.71 -9.90
CA GLY A 254 -7.10 -19.42 -9.46
C GLY A 254 -5.56 -19.35 -9.54
N LEU A 255 -4.86 -20.48 -9.66
CA LEU A 255 -3.41 -20.52 -9.85
C LEU A 255 -3.00 -19.94 -11.22
N ILE A 256 -3.87 -20.05 -12.23
CA ILE A 256 -3.59 -19.54 -13.58
C ILE A 256 -3.35 -18.02 -13.56
N PRO A 257 -4.32 -17.17 -13.15
CA PRO A 257 -4.08 -15.73 -13.06
C PRO A 257 -2.99 -15.38 -12.05
N ALA A 258 -2.89 -16.12 -10.93
CA ALA A 258 -1.84 -15.92 -9.94
C ALA A 258 -0.44 -16.09 -10.53
N ALA A 259 -0.23 -17.10 -11.37
CA ALA A 259 1.04 -17.33 -12.05
C ALA A 259 1.40 -16.21 -13.04
N ILE A 260 0.41 -15.66 -13.75
CA ILE A 260 0.62 -14.55 -14.68
C ILE A 260 0.97 -13.26 -13.91
N PHE A 261 0.26 -12.94 -12.83
CA PHE A 261 0.61 -11.81 -11.94
C PHE A 261 1.99 -11.99 -11.33
N ALA A 262 2.29 -13.17 -10.79
CA ALA A 262 3.60 -13.51 -10.24
C ALA A 262 4.72 -13.32 -11.26
N PHE A 263 4.52 -13.75 -12.51
CA PHE A 263 5.48 -13.54 -13.58
C PHE A 263 5.67 -12.06 -13.93
N ALA A 264 4.58 -11.28 -14.00
CA ALA A 264 4.64 -9.85 -14.25
C ALA A 264 5.39 -9.10 -13.13
N TYR A 265 5.19 -9.52 -11.88
CA TYR A 265 5.89 -8.96 -10.70
C TYR A 265 7.36 -9.41 -10.67
N TYR A 266 7.65 -10.66 -11.04
CA TYR A 266 9.02 -11.16 -11.14
C TYR A 266 9.85 -10.40 -12.17
N ARG A 267 9.24 -10.00 -13.30
CA ARG A 267 9.92 -9.12 -14.26
C ARG A 267 10.28 -7.78 -13.65
N THR A 268 9.36 -7.15 -12.92
CA THR A 268 9.65 -5.92 -12.17
C THR A 268 10.80 -6.12 -11.18
N TYR A 269 10.77 -7.21 -10.41
CA TYR A 269 11.86 -7.59 -9.50
C TYR A 269 13.20 -7.69 -10.23
N SER A 270 13.25 -8.40 -11.37
CA SER A 270 14.47 -8.57 -12.14
C SER A 270 15.04 -7.25 -12.64
N ARG A 271 14.18 -6.30 -13.03
CA ARG A 271 14.62 -4.97 -13.48
C ARG A 271 15.22 -4.15 -12.34
N ILE A 272 14.62 -4.21 -11.16
CA ILE A 272 15.17 -3.58 -9.94
C ILE A 272 16.52 -4.22 -9.59
N ALA A 273 16.61 -5.55 -9.64
CA ALA A 273 17.85 -6.28 -9.35
C ALA A 273 18.99 -5.95 -10.35
N LYS A 274 18.65 -5.68 -11.61
CA LYS A 274 19.59 -5.23 -12.65
C LYS A 274 19.95 -3.75 -12.55
N GLY A 275 19.31 -2.98 -11.67
CA GLY A 275 19.53 -1.53 -11.54
C GLY A 275 18.90 -0.69 -12.65
N GLU A 276 18.00 -1.25 -13.46
CA GLU A 276 17.28 -0.49 -14.50
C GLU A 276 16.30 0.53 -13.89
N VAL A 277 15.79 0.23 -12.69
CA VAL A 277 14.84 1.06 -11.95
C VAL A 277 15.17 0.97 -10.47
N PRO A 278 15.27 2.09 -9.72
CA PRO A 278 15.07 3.48 -10.16
C PRO A 278 16.28 4.04 -10.93
N ALA A 279 16.03 5.03 -11.79
CA ALA A 279 17.08 5.71 -12.56
C ALA A 279 18.24 6.14 -11.66
N ALA A 280 19.47 6.03 -12.15
CA ALA A 280 20.65 6.49 -11.45
C ALA A 280 20.40 7.90 -10.94
N ALA A 281 20.80 8.15 -9.70
CA ALA A 281 20.63 9.46 -9.15
C ALA A 281 21.38 10.47 -10.01
N THR A 282 20.72 11.55 -10.42
CA THR A 282 21.36 12.62 -11.16
C THR A 282 22.44 13.23 -10.26
N PRO A 283 23.73 13.15 -10.65
CA PRO A 283 24.75 13.97 -10.01
C PRO A 283 24.37 15.42 -10.23
N LEU A 284 24.63 16.28 -9.25
CA LEU A 284 24.57 17.71 -9.50
C LEU A 284 25.51 18.05 -10.65
N GLU A 285 25.02 18.84 -11.60
CA GLU A 285 25.94 19.66 -12.40
C GLU A 285 26.83 20.41 -11.40
N SER A 286 28.13 20.26 -11.56
CA SER A 286 29.13 20.94 -10.74
C SER A 286 28.77 22.43 -10.70
N PHE A 287 28.38 22.93 -9.53
CA PHE A 287 28.18 24.35 -9.31
C PHE A 287 29.55 25.01 -9.48
N THR A 288 29.88 25.46 -10.70
CA THR A 288 31.00 26.38 -10.92
C THR A 288 30.58 27.69 -10.27
N PRO A 289 31.20 28.13 -9.15
CA PRO A 289 30.91 29.44 -8.61
C PRO A 289 31.35 30.44 -9.68
N GLY A 290 30.40 31.20 -10.21
CA GLY A 290 30.71 32.33 -11.08
C GLY A 290 31.57 33.31 -10.32
N SER A 291 32.81 33.48 -10.75
CA SER A 291 33.66 34.61 -10.34
C SER A 291 33.11 35.87 -10.99
N GLY A 292 32.30 36.62 -10.24
CA GLY A 292 31.82 37.96 -10.58
C GLY A 292 32.15 38.91 -9.44
#